data_AF-A0A6G0X6E1-F1
#
_entry.id   AF-A0A6G0X6E1-F1
#
_cell.length_a   1.000
_cell.length_b   1.000
_cell.length_c   1.000
_cell.angle_alpha   90.00
_cell.angle_beta   90.00
_cell.angle_gamma   90.00
#
_symmetry.space_group_name_H-M   'P 1'
#
loop_
_entity.id
_entity.type
_entity.pdbx_description
1 polymer ?
#
loop_
_entity_poly.entity_id
_entity_poly.type
_entity_poly.pdbx_seq_one_letter_code
_entity_poly.pdbx_strand_id
1 'polypeptide(L)'
;MFLCAVARPRYDESTGRWFDSKIGISSFVETVPADRTSRNRPAGTIETKSVAVTKAVYREYVINKVLPAVRSKWPVSMRKMPIFLQHDNASAHGVFDEAFQAQCNVDGFSICLQFQPPNSPDLNVLDLGFFRAIQTLQFEKEATNIDEMLRAVDEAFLEVDITTLENVFLTLQSVMISVLEVRGYNNYKMPHLGKAKQRRVGQLPVSLPVSRGLVAMCVEEIEEYDMQSQFESLTL
;
A
#
# COMPACT_ATOMS: atom_id res chain seq x y z
N MET A 1 8.89 -12.73 1.83
CA MET A 1 8.25 -11.52 1.27
C MET A 1 6.78 -11.52 1.66
N PHE A 2 6.19 -10.35 1.87
CA PHE A 2 4.79 -10.22 2.25
C PHE A 2 4.05 -9.35 1.22
N LEU A 3 2.81 -9.73 0.92
CA LEU A 3 1.82 -8.87 0.29
C LEU A 3 1.08 -8.13 1.40
N CYS A 4 1.02 -6.81 1.33
CA CYS A 4 0.34 -5.99 2.32
C CYS A 4 -0.60 -4.99 1.66
N ALA A 5 -1.76 -4.78 2.28
CA ALA A 5 -2.71 -3.76 1.90
C ALA A 5 -3.12 -2.96 3.15
N VAL A 6 -3.06 -1.64 3.03
CA VAL A 6 -3.56 -0.69 4.03
C VAL A 6 -4.33 0.41 3.32
N ALA A 7 -5.26 1.04 4.03
CA ALA A 7 -6.01 2.19 3.54
C ALA A 7 -6.05 3.28 4.60
N ARG A 8 -6.32 4.52 4.21
CA ARG A 8 -6.28 5.65 5.15
C ARG A 8 -7.29 5.45 6.29
N PRO A 9 -6.92 5.70 7.56
CA PRO A 9 -7.85 5.53 8.67
C PRO A 9 -8.95 6.57 8.58
N ARG A 10 -10.18 6.14 8.86
CA ARG A 10 -11.38 6.99 8.73
C ARG A 10 -12.38 6.60 9.80
N TYR A 11 -13.10 7.59 10.31
CA TYR A 11 -14.24 7.32 11.17
C TYR A 11 -15.45 6.95 10.31
N ASP A 12 -16.08 5.81 10.61
CA ASP A 12 -17.30 5.38 9.94
C ASP A 12 -18.51 5.76 10.80
N GLU A 13 -19.18 6.85 10.41
CA GLU A 13 -20.36 7.37 11.12
C GLU A 13 -21.49 6.33 11.20
N SER A 14 -21.58 5.42 10.24
CA SER A 14 -22.63 4.40 10.21
C SER A 14 -22.47 3.32 11.30
N THR A 15 -21.23 3.06 11.72
CA THR A 15 -20.91 2.05 12.74
C THR A 15 -20.44 2.65 14.07
N GLY A 16 -20.16 3.97 14.09
CA GLY A 16 -19.61 4.67 15.24
C GLY A 16 -18.19 4.21 15.61
N ARG A 17 -17.46 3.62 14.64
CA ARG A 17 -16.15 3.02 14.86
C ARG A 17 -15.12 3.57 13.88
N TRP A 18 -13.86 3.54 14.29
CA TRP A 18 -12.75 3.81 13.40
C TRP A 18 -12.46 2.60 12.52
N PHE A 19 -12.31 2.84 11.23
CA PHE A 19 -11.61 1.95 10.32
C PHE A 19 -10.11 2.10 10.56
N ASP A 20 -9.50 1.03 11.05
CA ASP A 20 -8.14 1.00 11.63
C ASP A 20 -7.01 0.93 10.59
N SER A 21 -7.32 1.17 9.32
CA SER A 21 -6.42 1.12 8.17
C SER A 21 -5.94 -0.25 7.72
N LYS A 22 -6.11 -1.30 8.51
CA LYS A 22 -5.45 -2.59 8.29
C LYS A 22 -6.32 -3.52 7.45
N ILE A 23 -6.09 -3.54 6.14
CA ILE A 23 -6.79 -4.47 5.23
C ILE A 23 -6.24 -5.88 5.38
N GLY A 24 -4.94 -6.08 5.19
CA GLY A 24 -4.33 -7.39 5.42
C GLY A 24 -2.86 -7.47 5.07
N ILE A 25 -2.22 -8.49 5.60
CA ILE A 25 -0.85 -8.88 5.31
C ILE A 25 -0.82 -10.40 5.05
N SER A 26 0.00 -10.86 4.11
CA SER A 26 0.09 -12.28 3.75
C SER A 26 1.48 -12.62 3.24
N SER A 27 2.11 -13.64 3.79
CA SER A 27 3.43 -14.10 3.35
C SER A 27 3.36 -14.98 2.10
N PHE A 28 4.30 -14.81 1.18
CA PHE A 28 4.49 -15.71 0.04
C PHE A 28 5.26 -16.97 0.45
N VAL A 29 4.55 -17.92 1.04
CA VAL A 29 5.12 -19.18 1.53
C VAL A 29 4.20 -20.35 1.26
N GLU A 30 4.77 -21.54 1.28
CA GLU A 30 4.08 -22.83 1.25
C GLU A 30 4.65 -23.72 2.36
N THR A 31 3.85 -24.66 2.86
CA THR A 31 4.36 -25.71 3.77
C THR A 31 4.47 -27.01 3.00
N VAL A 32 5.67 -27.58 2.98
CA VAL A 32 6.00 -28.79 2.22
C VAL A 32 6.77 -29.76 3.11
N PRO A 33 6.72 -31.08 2.87
CA PRO A 33 7.59 -32.02 3.56
C PRO A 33 9.04 -31.85 3.11
N ALA A 34 9.98 -32.00 4.05
CA ALA A 34 11.41 -31.93 3.76
C ALA A 34 11.87 -33.11 2.90
N ASP A 35 12.53 -32.84 1.77
CA ASP A 35 12.95 -33.87 0.82
C ASP A 35 14.15 -34.70 1.32
N ARG A 36 14.96 -34.13 2.22
CA ARG A 36 16.22 -34.72 2.68
C ARG A 36 16.31 -34.68 4.20
N THR A 37 16.90 -35.74 4.76
CA THR A 37 17.30 -35.76 6.17
C THR A 37 18.51 -34.86 6.38
N SER A 38 18.46 -34.04 7.42
CA SER A 38 19.56 -33.24 7.93
C SER A 38 19.76 -33.50 9.43
N ARG A 39 20.85 -32.99 10.01
CA ARG A 39 21.17 -33.15 11.44
C ARG A 39 20.03 -32.72 12.36
N ASN A 40 19.24 -31.72 11.95
CA ASN A 40 18.21 -31.11 12.78
C ASN A 40 16.78 -31.43 12.29
N ARG A 41 16.62 -32.17 11.19
CA ARG A 41 15.32 -32.38 10.54
C ARG A 41 15.30 -33.69 9.72
N PRO A 42 14.56 -34.72 10.12
CA PRO A 42 14.30 -35.91 9.30
C PRO A 42 13.57 -35.56 7.99
N ALA A 43 13.82 -36.33 6.93
CA ALA A 43 13.00 -36.27 5.73
C ALA A 43 11.51 -36.50 6.07
N GLY A 44 10.61 -35.77 5.40
CA GLY A 44 9.18 -35.78 5.67
C GLY A 44 8.71 -34.77 6.74
N THR A 45 9.63 -34.12 7.47
CA THR A 45 9.25 -33.06 8.41
C THR A 45 8.65 -31.87 7.64
N ILE A 46 7.49 -31.38 8.06
CA ILE A 46 6.86 -30.21 7.44
C ILE A 46 7.74 -28.97 7.66
N GLU A 47 8.01 -28.25 6.57
CA GLU A 47 8.80 -27.04 6.56
C GLU A 47 8.16 -25.94 5.71
N THR A 48 8.29 -24.71 6.18
CA THR A 48 7.86 -23.52 5.45
C THR A 48 8.93 -23.09 4.46
N LYS A 49 8.57 -22.98 3.18
CA LYS A 49 9.43 -22.49 2.10
C LYS A 49 8.86 -21.22 1.49
N SER A 50 9.75 -20.33 1.06
CA SER A 50 9.37 -19.13 0.30
C SER A 50 8.91 -19.51 -1.11
N VAL A 51 7.79 -18.92 -1.54
CA VAL A 51 7.30 -19.04 -2.91
C VAL A 51 7.84 -17.86 -3.73
N ALA A 52 8.37 -18.15 -4.92
CA ALA A 52 8.80 -17.12 -5.85
C ALA A 52 7.59 -16.32 -6.36
N VAL A 53 7.67 -15.00 -6.29
CA VAL A 53 6.55 -14.13 -6.67
C VAL A 53 6.58 -13.86 -8.17
N THR A 54 5.94 -14.75 -8.91
CA THR A 54 5.66 -14.58 -10.33
C THR A 54 4.41 -13.72 -10.54
N LYS A 55 4.17 -13.27 -11.77
CA LYS A 55 2.93 -12.56 -12.14
C LYS A 55 1.66 -13.34 -11.75
N ALA A 56 1.65 -14.66 -11.98
CA ALA A 56 0.52 -15.52 -11.68
C ALA A 56 0.29 -15.65 -10.16
N VAL A 57 1.36 -15.92 -9.41
CA VAL A 57 1.30 -16.02 -7.93
C VAL A 57 0.83 -14.70 -7.33
N TYR A 58 1.37 -13.58 -7.80
CA TYR A 58 0.97 -12.26 -7.32
C TYR A 58 -0.52 -11.99 -7.59
N ARG A 59 -0.98 -12.23 -8.82
CA ARG A 59 -2.39 -12.08 -9.20
C ARG A 59 -3.32 -12.92 -8.31
N GLU A 60 -2.99 -14.19 -8.10
CA GLU A 60 -3.80 -15.07 -7.24
C GLU A 60 -3.84 -14.59 -5.79
N TYR A 61 -2.71 -14.11 -5.25
CA TYR A 61 -2.67 -13.56 -3.90
C TYR A 61 -3.55 -12.31 -3.77
N VAL A 62 -3.55 -11.42 -4.76
CA VAL A 62 -4.45 -10.25 -4.74
C VAL A 62 -5.92 -10.70 -4.77
N ILE A 63 -6.29 -11.61 -5.69
CA ILE A 63 -7.68 -12.10 -5.80
C ILE A 63 -8.15 -12.82 -4.54
N ASN A 64 -7.29 -13.66 -3.95
CA ASN A 64 -7.69 -14.57 -2.89
C ASN A 64 -7.42 -14.03 -1.48
N LYS A 65 -6.55 -13.02 -1.32
CA LYS A 65 -6.19 -12.44 -0.02
C LYS A 65 -6.62 -10.99 0.10
N VAL A 66 -6.30 -10.15 -0.88
CA VAL A 66 -6.52 -8.69 -0.78
C VAL A 66 -7.98 -8.33 -1.07
N LEU A 67 -8.54 -8.73 -2.22
CA LEU A 67 -9.91 -8.35 -2.57
C LEU A 67 -10.95 -8.82 -1.54
N PRO A 68 -10.90 -10.06 -1.01
CA PRO A 68 -11.83 -10.50 0.03
C PRO A 68 -11.64 -9.71 1.34
N ALA A 69 -10.41 -9.40 1.72
CA ALA A 69 -10.13 -8.59 2.90
C ALA A 69 -10.67 -7.16 2.76
N VAL A 70 -10.54 -6.56 1.57
CA VAL A 70 -11.20 -5.27 1.25
C VAL A 70 -12.70 -5.39 1.45
N ARG A 71 -13.36 -6.35 0.80
CA ARG A 71 -14.83 -6.49 0.90
C ARG A 71 -15.31 -6.72 2.34
N SER A 72 -14.53 -7.45 3.14
CA SER A 72 -14.86 -7.75 4.53
C SER A 72 -14.66 -6.56 5.48
N LYS A 73 -13.67 -5.70 5.23
CA LYS A 73 -13.24 -4.66 6.18
C LYS A 73 -13.58 -3.24 5.74
N TRP A 74 -13.93 -3.02 4.49
CA TRP A 74 -14.18 -1.68 3.96
C TRP A 74 -15.36 -1.03 4.70
N PRO A 75 -15.26 0.27 5.07
CA PRO A 75 -16.34 0.98 5.75
C PRO A 75 -17.65 0.93 4.96
N VAL A 76 -18.76 0.63 5.66
CA VAL A 76 -20.07 0.44 5.02
C VAL A 76 -20.55 1.74 4.38
N SER A 77 -20.34 2.86 5.06
CA SER A 77 -20.65 4.21 4.57
C SER A 77 -19.92 4.57 3.27
N MET A 78 -18.82 3.87 2.95
CA MET A 78 -18.00 4.13 1.76
C MET A 78 -18.13 3.08 0.66
N ARG A 79 -19.02 2.09 0.82
CA ARG A 79 -19.12 0.95 -0.09
C ARG A 79 -19.42 1.32 -1.54
N LYS A 80 -20.12 2.44 -1.77
CA LYS A 80 -20.46 2.94 -3.12
C LYS A 80 -19.36 3.78 -3.78
N MET A 81 -18.31 4.12 -3.04
CA MET A 81 -17.20 4.91 -3.58
C MET A 81 -16.22 4.00 -4.32
N PRO A 82 -15.59 4.49 -5.40
CA PRO A 82 -14.51 3.75 -6.04
C PRO A 82 -13.35 3.57 -5.07
N ILE A 83 -12.74 2.38 -5.10
CA ILE A 83 -11.57 2.01 -4.32
C ILE A 83 -10.39 1.92 -5.28
N PHE A 84 -9.36 2.74 -5.06
CA PHE A 84 -8.13 2.66 -5.85
C PHE A 84 -7.14 1.73 -5.14
N LEU A 85 -6.88 0.58 -5.75
CA LEU A 85 -5.85 -0.35 -5.32
C LEU A 85 -4.53 0.04 -6.00
N GLN A 86 -3.66 0.70 -5.24
CA GLN A 86 -2.37 1.18 -5.73
C GLN A 86 -1.34 0.05 -5.78
N HIS A 87 -0.60 -0.07 -6.89
CA HIS A 87 0.54 -0.96 -7.07
C HIS A 87 1.79 -0.17 -7.50
N ASP A 88 2.97 -0.68 -7.15
CA ASP A 88 4.19 -0.26 -7.82
C ASP A 88 4.31 -0.90 -9.22
N ASN A 89 5.31 -0.47 -10.00
CA ASN A 89 5.56 -0.99 -11.35
C ASN A 89 6.49 -2.22 -11.36
N ALA A 90 6.56 -3.01 -10.28
CA ALA A 90 7.33 -4.24 -10.28
C ALA A 90 6.85 -5.18 -11.41
N SER A 91 7.79 -5.93 -12.01
CA SER A 91 7.50 -6.78 -13.17
C SER A 91 6.40 -7.82 -12.92
N ALA A 92 6.19 -8.22 -11.67
CA ALA A 92 5.10 -9.12 -11.27
C ALA A 92 3.70 -8.49 -11.33
N HIS A 93 3.58 -7.16 -11.30
CA HIS A 93 2.31 -6.44 -11.15
C HIS A 93 1.58 -6.17 -12.49
N GLY A 94 1.73 -7.05 -13.48
CA GLY A 94 1.36 -6.73 -14.87
C GLY A 94 0.32 -7.62 -15.54
N VAL A 95 -0.43 -8.45 -14.82
CA VAL A 95 -1.43 -9.35 -15.43
C VAL A 95 -2.77 -9.18 -14.72
N PHE A 96 -3.63 -8.36 -15.32
CA PHE A 96 -4.99 -8.09 -14.85
C PHE A 96 -5.95 -8.27 -16.02
N ASP A 97 -6.27 -9.53 -16.28
CA ASP A 97 -7.23 -9.95 -17.30
C ASP A 97 -8.67 -9.61 -16.91
N GLU A 98 -9.60 -9.88 -17.83
CA GLU A 98 -11.04 -9.68 -17.60
C GLU A 98 -11.55 -10.43 -16.36
N ALA A 99 -11.01 -11.61 -16.07
CA ALA A 99 -11.38 -12.38 -14.88
C ALA A 99 -10.97 -11.66 -13.58
N PHE A 100 -9.81 -11.01 -13.55
CA PHE A 100 -9.40 -10.17 -12.42
C PHE A 100 -10.32 -8.93 -12.30
N GLN A 101 -10.65 -8.28 -13.42
CA GLN A 101 -11.55 -7.13 -13.43
C GLN A 101 -12.96 -7.50 -12.95
N ALA A 102 -13.46 -8.69 -13.31
CA ALA A 102 -14.72 -9.20 -12.82
C ALA A 102 -14.70 -9.33 -11.28
N GLN A 103 -13.61 -9.86 -10.72
CA GLN A 103 -13.43 -9.92 -9.26
C GLN A 103 -13.48 -8.53 -8.62
N CYS A 104 -12.88 -7.52 -9.23
CA CYS A 104 -12.89 -6.15 -8.70
C CYS A 104 -14.30 -5.53 -8.57
N ASN A 105 -15.30 -6.08 -9.27
CA ASN A 105 -16.67 -5.58 -9.28
C ASN A 105 -17.69 -6.45 -8.51
N VAL A 106 -17.23 -7.51 -7.84
CA VAL A 106 -18.08 -8.41 -7.04
C VAL A 106 -18.68 -7.68 -5.83
N ASP A 107 -19.88 -8.08 -5.42
CA ASP A 107 -20.62 -7.56 -4.26
C ASP A 107 -20.91 -6.05 -4.28
N GLY A 108 -20.99 -5.47 -5.49
CA GLY A 108 -21.27 -4.05 -5.72
C GLY A 108 -20.10 -3.12 -5.39
N PHE A 109 -18.90 -3.67 -5.21
CA PHE A 109 -17.68 -2.87 -5.09
C PHE A 109 -17.24 -2.38 -6.48
N SER A 110 -16.52 -1.27 -6.51
CA SER A 110 -15.82 -0.79 -7.70
C SER A 110 -14.36 -0.59 -7.33
N ILE A 111 -13.55 -1.62 -7.56
CA ILE A 111 -12.11 -1.58 -7.28
C ILE A 111 -11.37 -1.30 -8.58
N CYS A 112 -10.64 -0.20 -8.62
CA CYS A 112 -9.84 0.24 -9.77
C CYS A 112 -8.37 0.08 -9.43
N LEU A 113 -7.58 -0.45 -10.37
CA LEU A 113 -6.14 -0.48 -10.22
C LEU A 113 -5.55 0.89 -10.53
N GLN A 114 -4.54 1.27 -9.75
CA GLN A 114 -3.77 2.47 -9.99
C GLN A 114 -2.29 2.13 -9.84
N PHE A 115 -1.45 2.59 -10.77
CA PHE A 115 -0.02 2.39 -10.68
C PHE A 115 0.64 3.69 -10.26
N GLN A 116 1.59 3.61 -9.34
CA GLN A 116 2.39 4.77 -8.98
C GLN A 116 3.32 5.17 -10.15
N PRO A 117 3.79 6.42 -10.19
CA PRO A 117 4.84 6.82 -11.13
C PRO A 117 6.12 5.98 -10.96
N PRO A 118 6.86 5.66 -12.04
CA PRO A 118 8.14 4.95 -11.93
C PRO A 118 9.12 5.63 -10.96
N ASN A 119 9.96 4.84 -10.28
CA ASN A 119 11.01 5.31 -9.36
C ASN A 119 10.52 6.26 -8.23
N SER A 120 9.26 6.15 -7.82
CA SER A 120 8.64 7.02 -6.80
C SER A 120 8.21 6.24 -5.54
N PRO A 121 9.14 5.65 -4.77
CA PRO A 121 8.82 4.90 -3.55
C PRO A 121 8.21 5.78 -2.44
N ASP A 122 8.51 7.07 -2.49
CA ASP A 122 7.91 8.13 -1.65
C ASP A 122 6.41 8.34 -1.90
N LEU A 123 5.89 7.89 -3.06
CA LEU A 123 4.47 7.90 -3.40
C LEU A 123 3.75 6.58 -3.08
N ASN A 124 4.43 5.64 -2.40
CA ASN A 124 3.83 4.41 -1.88
C ASN A 124 3.78 4.47 -0.35
N VAL A 125 2.57 4.37 0.24
CA VAL A 125 2.40 4.41 1.70
C VAL A 125 3.17 3.28 2.41
N LEU A 126 3.32 2.14 1.74
CA LEU A 126 4.02 0.97 2.28
C LEU A 126 5.51 1.27 2.47
N ASP A 127 6.17 1.74 1.42
CA ASP A 127 7.60 2.05 1.41
C ASP A 127 7.93 3.35 2.16
N LEU A 128 7.06 4.36 2.04
CA LEU A 128 7.26 5.68 2.64
C LEU A 128 7.41 5.62 4.16
N GLY A 129 6.73 4.69 4.83
CA GLY A 129 6.89 4.57 6.28
C GLY A 129 6.20 3.39 6.94
N PHE A 130 5.21 2.75 6.32
CA PHE A 130 4.50 1.67 6.99
C PHE A 130 5.36 0.42 7.21
N PHE A 131 6.15 -0.02 6.23
CA PHE A 131 7.05 -1.16 6.42
C PHE A 131 8.11 -0.89 7.48
N ARG A 132 8.62 0.34 7.59
CA ARG A 132 9.53 0.72 8.67
C ARG A 132 8.86 0.62 10.05
N ALA A 133 7.59 1.00 10.15
CA ALA A 133 6.83 0.89 11.40
C ALA A 133 6.65 -0.57 11.85
N ILE A 134 6.21 -1.45 10.94
CA ILE A 134 6.09 -2.89 11.23
C ILE A 134 7.45 -3.48 11.57
N GLN A 135 8.48 -3.16 10.79
CA GLN A 135 9.81 -3.70 11.00
C GLN A 135 10.35 -3.34 12.40
N THR A 136 10.07 -2.13 12.89
CA THR A 136 10.44 -1.72 14.25
C THR A 136 9.79 -2.62 15.31
N LEU A 137 8.48 -2.88 15.20
CA LEU A 137 7.75 -3.77 16.11
C LEU A 137 8.15 -5.25 15.97
N GLN A 138 8.53 -5.66 14.77
CA GLN A 138 8.99 -7.02 14.49
C GLN A 138 10.37 -7.27 15.09
N PHE A 139 11.26 -6.26 15.13
CA PHE A 139 12.58 -6.38 15.76
C PHE A 139 12.53 -6.52 17.29
N GLU A 140 11.43 -6.11 17.92
CA GLU A 140 11.20 -6.30 19.36
C GLU A 140 10.81 -7.76 19.69
N LYS A 141 10.54 -8.59 18.68
CA LYS A 141 10.10 -9.98 18.83
C LYS A 141 11.25 -10.92 18.53
N GLU A 142 11.49 -11.89 19.42
CA GLU A 142 12.49 -12.93 19.19
C GLU A 142 11.96 -13.92 18.13
N ALA A 143 12.75 -14.12 17.07
CA ALA A 143 12.46 -15.11 16.05
C ALA A 143 13.74 -15.85 15.65
N THR A 144 13.73 -17.17 15.81
CA THR A 144 14.87 -18.06 15.54
C THR A 144 14.66 -18.92 14.29
N ASN A 145 13.44 -18.92 13.73
CA ASN A 145 13.09 -19.64 12.52
C ASN A 145 12.05 -18.86 11.68
N ILE A 146 11.78 -19.38 10.48
CA ILE A 146 10.88 -18.74 9.52
C ILE A 146 9.47 -18.60 10.10
N ASP A 147 8.92 -19.64 10.75
CA ASP A 147 7.56 -19.60 11.28
C ASP A 147 7.39 -18.58 12.40
N GLU A 148 8.40 -18.45 13.27
CA GLU A 148 8.46 -17.39 14.28
C GLU A 148 8.56 -16.01 13.65
N MET A 149 9.36 -15.84 12.59
CA MET A 149 9.46 -14.57 11.87
C MET A 149 8.13 -14.20 11.21
N LEU A 150 7.44 -15.15 10.59
CA LEU A 150 6.12 -14.93 10.01
C LEU A 150 5.10 -14.47 11.07
N ARG A 151 5.05 -15.18 12.21
CA ARG A 151 4.21 -14.78 13.35
C ARG A 151 4.56 -13.39 13.87
N ALA A 152 5.85 -13.09 13.99
CA ALA A 152 6.30 -11.78 14.48
C ALA A 152 5.86 -10.64 13.55
N VAL A 153 5.85 -10.85 12.23
CA VAL A 153 5.33 -9.87 11.26
C VAL A 153 3.81 -9.73 11.36
N ASP A 154 3.07 -10.83 11.50
CA ASP A 154 1.61 -10.80 11.66
C ASP A 154 1.22 -10.07 12.96
N GLU A 155 1.89 -10.36 14.07
CA GLU A 155 1.71 -9.67 15.35
C GLU A 155 2.06 -8.18 15.23
N ALA A 156 3.21 -7.86 14.64
CA ALA A 156 3.60 -6.47 14.40
C ALA A 156 2.56 -5.72 13.55
N PHE A 157 2.02 -6.33 12.49
CA PHE A 157 0.95 -5.73 11.69
C PHE A 157 -0.30 -5.42 12.52
N LEU A 158 -0.71 -6.34 13.41
CA LEU A 158 -1.86 -6.13 14.29
C LEU A 158 -1.60 -5.03 15.33
N GLU A 159 -0.38 -4.96 15.86
CA GLU A 159 0.06 -3.99 16.87
C GLU A 159 0.25 -2.57 16.35
N VAL A 160 0.49 -2.37 15.03
CA VAL A 160 0.64 -1.01 14.49
C VAL A 160 -0.58 -0.16 14.84
N ASP A 161 -0.30 0.93 15.55
CA ASP A 161 -1.30 1.89 15.97
C ASP A 161 -1.89 2.67 14.78
N ILE A 162 -3.18 2.95 14.87
CA ILE A 162 -3.93 3.70 13.85
C ILE A 162 -3.32 5.09 13.61
N THR A 163 -2.77 5.72 14.65
CA THR A 163 -2.14 7.04 14.57
C THR A 163 -0.87 6.99 13.73
N THR A 164 -0.12 5.88 13.76
CA THR A 164 1.07 5.69 12.92
C THR A 164 0.68 5.67 11.46
N LEU A 165 -0.33 4.88 11.08
CA LEU A 165 -0.85 4.85 9.71
C LEU A 165 -1.39 6.22 9.28
N GLU A 166 -2.16 6.90 10.13
CA GLU A 166 -2.64 8.26 9.88
C GLU A 166 -1.47 9.22 9.57
N ASN A 167 -0.40 9.16 10.37
CA ASN A 167 0.78 9.99 10.18
C ASN A 167 1.44 9.74 8.83
N VAL A 168 1.59 8.48 8.43
CA VAL A 168 2.20 8.10 7.14
C VAL A 168 1.33 8.58 5.98
N PHE A 169 0.00 8.43 6.04
CA PHE A 169 -0.90 8.96 5.00
C PHE A 169 -0.86 10.50 4.89
N LEU A 170 -0.77 11.21 6.01
CA LEU A 170 -0.57 12.66 5.98
C LEU A 170 0.82 13.02 5.44
N THR A 171 1.83 12.15 5.62
CA THR A 171 3.17 12.37 5.05
C THR A 171 3.13 12.17 3.55
N LEU A 172 2.42 11.15 3.07
CA LEU A 172 2.18 10.90 1.65
C LEU A 172 1.54 12.12 0.99
N GLN A 173 0.52 12.71 1.61
CA GLN A 173 -0.10 13.94 1.09
C GLN A 173 0.88 15.11 1.05
N SER A 174 1.73 15.28 2.08
CA SER A 174 2.74 16.35 2.05
C SER A 174 3.81 16.12 0.99
N VAL A 175 4.19 14.86 0.77
CA VAL A 175 5.09 14.47 -0.31
C VAL A 175 4.48 14.80 -1.67
N MET A 176 3.22 14.41 -1.90
CA MET A 176 2.51 14.74 -3.14
C MET A 176 2.47 16.25 -3.38
N ILE A 177 2.21 17.06 -2.35
CA ILE A 177 2.26 18.52 -2.45
C ILE A 177 3.66 19.00 -2.82
N SER A 178 4.71 18.49 -2.17
CA SER A 178 6.09 18.87 -2.49
C SER A 178 6.48 18.47 -3.91
N VAL A 179 6.06 17.30 -4.40
CA VAL A 179 6.26 16.88 -5.80
C VAL A 179 5.60 17.85 -6.77
N LEU A 180 4.38 18.33 -6.48
CA LEU A 180 3.74 19.36 -7.29
C LEU A 180 4.52 20.69 -7.24
N GLU A 181 4.97 21.12 -6.06
CA GLU A 181 5.76 22.35 -5.89
C GLU A 181 7.08 22.33 -6.66
N VAL A 182 7.70 21.16 -6.78
CA VAL A 182 8.91 20.96 -7.59
C VAL A 182 8.61 20.34 -8.96
N ARG A 183 7.38 20.45 -9.48
CA ARG A 183 7.04 20.09 -10.87
C ARG A 183 7.39 18.65 -11.26
N GLY A 184 7.11 17.69 -10.36
CA GLY A 184 7.34 16.26 -10.60
C GLY A 184 8.75 15.76 -10.26
N TYR A 185 9.69 16.66 -9.94
CA TYR A 185 11.04 16.26 -9.53
C TYR A 185 11.06 15.70 -8.09
N ASN A 186 12.20 15.08 -7.72
CA ASN A 186 12.41 14.48 -6.40
C ASN A 186 13.38 15.30 -5.51
N ASN A 187 13.70 16.53 -5.92
CA ASN A 187 14.64 17.43 -5.24
C ASN A 187 13.96 18.24 -4.12
N TYR A 188 13.12 17.59 -3.33
CA TYR A 188 12.47 18.20 -2.17
C TYR A 188 12.94 17.53 -0.88
N LYS A 189 12.82 18.25 0.25
CA LYS A 189 13.09 17.68 1.57
C LYS A 189 11.82 17.11 2.15
N MET A 190 11.93 15.99 2.86
CA MET A 190 10.78 15.38 3.55
C MET A 190 10.08 16.39 4.46
N PRO A 191 8.79 16.71 4.22
CA PRO A 191 8.10 17.71 5.01
C PRO A 191 7.84 17.26 6.46
N HIS A 192 8.17 18.12 7.42
CA HIS A 192 7.92 17.88 8.84
C HIS A 192 6.72 18.70 9.33
N LEU A 193 5.54 18.06 9.39
CA LEU A 193 4.28 18.74 9.75
C LEU A 193 4.04 18.93 11.26
N GLY A 194 4.95 18.46 12.12
CA GLY A 194 4.74 18.51 13.57
C GLY A 194 3.45 17.82 14.04
N LYS A 195 3.09 16.70 13.39
CA LYS A 195 1.77 16.04 13.50
C LYS A 195 1.36 15.75 14.94
N ALA A 196 2.30 15.31 15.78
CA ALA A 196 2.05 15.05 17.20
C ALA A 196 1.62 16.32 17.98
N LYS A 197 2.25 17.47 17.70
CA LYS A 197 1.87 18.76 18.29
C LYS A 197 0.48 19.17 17.79
N GLN A 198 0.24 19.13 16.48
CA GLN A 198 -1.04 19.52 15.87
C GLN A 198 -2.19 18.66 16.40
N ARG A 199 -1.99 17.35 16.56
CA ARG A 199 -3.00 16.44 17.13
C ARG A 199 -3.35 16.80 18.56
N ARG A 200 -2.35 17.11 19.40
CA ARG A 200 -2.54 17.48 20.80
C ARG A 200 -3.40 18.74 20.97
N VAL A 201 -3.28 19.70 20.06
CA VAL A 201 -4.07 20.95 20.08
C VAL A 201 -5.35 20.86 19.24
N GLY A 202 -5.69 19.68 18.70
CA GLY A 202 -6.91 19.48 17.90
C GLY A 202 -6.90 20.17 16.52
N GLN A 203 -5.72 20.49 15.99
CA GLN A 203 -5.54 21.21 14.72
C GLN A 203 -4.93 20.36 13.61
N LEU A 204 -4.71 19.06 13.84
CA LEU A 204 -4.24 18.17 12.77
C LEU A 204 -5.36 18.02 11.73
N PRO A 205 -5.15 18.42 10.47
CA PRO A 205 -6.17 18.32 9.46
C PRO A 205 -6.40 16.86 9.07
N VAL A 206 -7.64 16.55 8.70
CA VAL A 206 -7.99 15.25 8.12
C VAL A 206 -7.26 15.07 6.77
N SER A 207 -7.26 16.08 5.90
CA SER A 207 -6.48 16.06 4.67
C SER A 207 -5.76 17.39 4.50
N LEU A 208 -4.55 17.35 3.95
CA LEU A 208 -3.79 18.56 3.67
C LEU A 208 -4.43 19.33 2.50
N PRO A 209 -4.66 20.64 2.65
CA PRO A 209 -5.14 21.46 1.55
C PRO A 209 -4.03 21.62 0.51
N VAL A 210 -4.42 21.58 -0.76
CA VAL A 210 -3.55 21.94 -1.89
C VAL A 210 -4.04 23.29 -2.42
N SER A 211 -3.13 24.22 -2.68
CA SER A 211 -3.52 25.54 -3.19
C SER A 211 -4.07 25.41 -4.61
N ARG A 212 -5.16 26.13 -4.91
CA ARG A 212 -5.73 26.13 -6.27
C ARG A 212 -4.75 26.66 -7.32
N GLY A 213 -3.90 27.63 -6.93
CA GLY A 213 -2.85 28.15 -7.80
C GLY A 213 -1.80 27.10 -8.16
N LEU A 214 -1.37 26.30 -7.18
CA LEU A 214 -0.45 25.19 -7.45
C LEU A 214 -1.06 24.16 -8.39
N VAL A 215 -2.33 23.78 -8.15
CA VAL A 215 -3.05 22.85 -9.04
C VAL A 215 -3.14 23.42 -10.46
N ALA A 216 -3.53 24.69 -10.60
CA ALA A 216 -3.65 25.34 -11.92
C ALA A 216 -2.31 25.35 -12.67
N MET A 217 -1.21 25.75 -12.01
CA MET A 217 0.12 25.73 -12.62
C MET A 217 0.53 24.33 -13.09
N CYS A 218 0.29 23.30 -12.28
CA CYS A 218 0.63 21.92 -12.68
C CYS A 218 -0.24 21.43 -13.84
N VAL A 219 -1.52 21.82 -13.90
CA VAL A 219 -2.41 21.46 -15.02
C VAL A 219 -1.94 22.13 -16.30
N GLU A 220 -1.64 23.43 -16.27
CA GLU A 220 -1.10 24.17 -17.42
C GLU A 220 0.19 23.53 -17.95
N GLU A 221 1.12 23.14 -17.05
CA GLU A 221 2.38 22.48 -17.44
C GLU A 221 2.17 21.10 -18.07
N ILE A 222 1.20 20.32 -17.59
CA ILE A 222 0.82 19.04 -18.20
C ILE A 222 0.23 19.26 -19.59
N GLU A 223 -0.68 20.23 -19.74
CA GLU A 223 -1.30 20.55 -21.04
C GLU A 223 -0.26 21.02 -22.06
N GLU A 224 0.71 21.84 -21.65
CA GLU A 224 1.83 22.25 -22.50
C GLU A 224 2.70 21.07 -22.94
N TYR A 225 3.03 20.17 -22.02
CA TYR A 225 3.82 18.98 -22.33
C TYR A 225 3.07 18.03 -23.29
N ASP A 226 1.77 17.81 -23.05
CA ASP A 226 0.94 16.98 -23.92
C ASP A 226 0.87 17.55 -25.34
N MET A 227 0.68 18.87 -25.48
CA MET A 227 0.70 19.54 -26.78
C MET A 227 2.06 19.40 -27.48
N GLN A 228 3.18 19.58 -26.76
CA GLN A 228 4.52 19.42 -27.32
C GLN A 228 4.78 17.98 -27.78
N SER A 229 4.41 16.99 -26.97
CA SER A 229 4.57 15.57 -27.31
C SER A 229 3.76 15.18 -28.56
N GLN A 230 2.55 15.71 -28.70
CA GLN A 230 1.72 15.51 -29.89
C GLN A 230 2.36 16.14 -31.12
N PHE A 231 2.89 17.36 -31.00
CA PHE A 231 3.57 18.03 -32.12
C PHE A 231 4.82 17.27 -32.57
N GLU A 232 5.67 16.81 -31.63
CA GLU A 232 6.86 16.01 -31.94
C GLU A 232 6.48 14.70 -32.65
N SER A 233 5.40 14.04 -32.23
CA SER A 233 4.90 12.81 -32.85
C SER A 233 4.37 13.00 -34.28
N LEU A 234 3.98 14.22 -34.66
CA LEU A 234 3.51 14.57 -36.01
C LEU A 234 4.65 15.02 -36.95
N THR A 235 5.82 15.31 -36.39
CA THR A 235 7.02 15.75 -37.14
C THR A 235 8.03 14.63 -37.44
N LEU A 236 7.74 13.41 -37.00
CA LEU A 236 8.47 12.17 -37.30
C LEU A 236 7.69 11.30 -38.30
#